data_AF-A0A1A8S061-F1
#
_entry.id   AF-A0A1A8S061-F1
#
_cell.length_a   1.000
_cell.length_b   1.000
_cell.length_c   1.000
_cell.angle_alpha   90.00
_cell.angle_beta   90.00
_cell.angle_gamma   90.00
#
_symmetry.space_group_name_H-M   'P 1'
#
loop_
_entity.id
_entity.type
_entity.pdbx_description
1 polymer ?
#
loop_
_entity_poly.entity_id
_entity_poly.type
_entity_poly.pdbx_seq_one_letter_code
_entity_poly.pdbx_strand_id
1 'polypeptide(L)'
;KRIAVYVQPIISKARADLLKSHFLPTLEKLKKKTVKVVAEEELLKADCKGDTQEAELLILDEFAVLCRDLYAFYPMLIRYVDNNRSRWLKEPDSDSNELFKMVAEIFILWCKSHNFKREEQNFVVQNEINNLSFLTGDNKTK
;
A
#
# COMPACT_ATOMS: atom_id res chain seq x y z
N LYS A 1 -19.96 -31.08 -19.26
CA LYS A 1 -19.96 -29.84 -18.44
C LYS A 1 -18.52 -29.35 -18.31
N ARG A 2 -18.22 -28.06 -18.58
CA ARG A 2 -16.84 -27.55 -18.69
C ARG A 2 -16.16 -27.48 -17.31
N ILE A 3 -14.91 -27.94 -17.21
CA ILE A 3 -14.07 -27.89 -16.00
C ILE A 3 -14.10 -26.49 -15.35
N ALA A 4 -14.11 -25.44 -16.18
CA ALA A 4 -14.20 -24.04 -15.73
C ALA A 4 -15.32 -23.77 -14.71
N VAL A 5 -16.50 -24.38 -14.87
CA VAL A 5 -17.64 -24.14 -13.95
C VAL A 5 -17.41 -24.75 -12.57
N TYR A 6 -16.71 -25.89 -12.49
CA TYR A 6 -16.40 -26.57 -11.23
C TYR A 6 -15.22 -25.92 -10.49
N VAL A 7 -14.29 -25.32 -11.23
CA VAL A 7 -13.10 -24.69 -10.66
C VAL A 7 -13.37 -23.24 -10.23
N GLN A 8 -14.39 -22.57 -10.78
CA GLN A 8 -14.77 -21.20 -10.41
C GLN A 8 -15.03 -20.99 -8.90
N PRO A 9 -15.83 -21.84 -8.20
CA PRO A 9 -16.02 -21.70 -6.75
C PRO A 9 -14.73 -21.90 -5.95
N ILE A 10 -13.84 -22.77 -6.42
CA ILE A 10 -12.55 -23.04 -5.77
C ILE A 10 -11.62 -21.84 -5.93
N ILE A 11 -11.52 -21.28 -7.14
CA ILE A 11 -10.75 -20.06 -7.42
C ILE A 11 -11.32 -18.87 -6.64
N SER A 12 -12.65 -18.74 -6.58
CA SER A 12 -13.30 -17.66 -5.86
C SER A 12 -13.10 -17.75 -4.35
N LYS A 13 -13.15 -18.96 -3.77
CA LYS A 13 -12.84 -19.18 -2.34
C LYS A 13 -11.37 -18.95 -2.05
N ALA A 14 -10.47 -19.53 -2.85
CA ALA A 14 -9.03 -19.31 -2.72
C ALA A 14 -8.67 -17.82 -2.80
N ARG A 15 -9.32 -17.05 -3.69
CA ARG A 15 -9.16 -15.58 -3.72
C ARG A 15 -9.65 -14.92 -2.44
N ALA A 16 -10.83 -15.28 -1.92
CA ALA A 16 -11.34 -14.68 -0.69
C ALA A 16 -10.40 -14.90 0.51
N ASP A 17 -9.78 -16.08 0.58
CA ASP A 17 -8.84 -16.45 1.65
C ASP A 17 -7.52 -15.65 1.57
N LEU A 18 -7.16 -15.10 0.41
CA LEU A 18 -5.97 -14.26 0.24
C LEU A 18 -6.01 -13.00 1.10
N LEU A 19 -7.20 -12.47 1.41
CA LEU A 19 -7.32 -11.28 2.26
C LEU A 19 -6.67 -11.53 3.63
N LYS A 20 -7.09 -12.61 4.31
CA LYS A 20 -6.60 -12.97 5.65
C LYS A 20 -5.17 -13.49 5.63
N SER A 21 -4.86 -14.32 4.64
CA SER A 21 -3.59 -15.05 4.62
C SER A 21 -2.42 -14.22 4.08
N HIS A 22 -2.67 -13.26 3.18
CA HIS A 22 -1.60 -12.54 2.48
C HIS A 22 -1.74 -11.01 2.58
N PHE A 23 -2.89 -10.44 2.20
CA PHE A 23 -3.03 -8.98 2.11
C PHE A 23 -3.01 -8.29 3.49
N LEU A 24 -3.79 -8.76 4.46
CA LEU A 24 -3.84 -8.17 5.79
C LEU A 24 -2.47 -8.25 6.51
N PRO A 25 -1.79 -9.40 6.58
CA PRO A 25 -0.48 -9.48 7.24
C PRO A 25 0.58 -8.61 6.55
N THR A 26 0.53 -8.49 5.22
CA THR A 26 1.48 -7.64 4.47
C THR A 26 1.20 -6.17 4.72
N LEU A 27 -0.07 -5.75 4.67
CA LEU A 27 -0.45 -4.37 4.93
C LEU A 27 -0.16 -3.96 6.38
N GLU A 28 -0.36 -4.86 7.35
CA GLU A 28 -0.04 -4.60 8.76
C GLU A 28 1.47 -4.37 8.95
N LYS A 29 2.32 -5.12 8.25
CA LYS A 29 3.78 -4.89 8.26
C LYS A 29 4.14 -3.52 7.68
N LEU A 30 3.55 -3.16 6.54
CA LEU A 30 3.76 -1.85 5.91
C LEU A 30 3.30 -0.73 6.82
N LYS A 31 2.10 -0.84 7.40
CA LYS A 31 1.56 0.12 8.36
C LYS A 31 2.49 0.32 9.56
N LYS A 32 2.94 -0.77 10.20
CA LYS A 32 3.86 -0.69 11.34
C LYS A 32 5.15 0.03 10.96
N LYS A 33 5.70 -0.29 9.79
CA LYS A 33 6.89 0.39 9.26
C LYS A 33 6.62 1.88 9.04
N THR A 34 5.51 2.25 8.40
CA THR A 34 5.11 3.64 8.21
C THR A 34 5.01 4.41 9.52
N VAL A 35 4.32 3.85 10.52
CA VAL A 35 4.16 4.48 11.84
C VAL A 35 5.52 4.69 12.50
N LYS A 36 6.40 3.67 12.46
CA LYS A 36 7.74 3.75 13.04
C LYS A 36 8.57 4.86 12.38
N VAL A 37 8.70 4.82 11.06
CA VAL A 37 9.58 5.76 10.31
C VAL A 37 9.10 7.19 10.45
N VAL A 38 7.79 7.43 10.42
CA VAL A 38 7.23 8.78 10.64
C VAL A 38 7.43 9.25 12.09
N ALA A 39 7.34 8.35 13.08
CA ALA A 39 7.65 8.72 14.46
C ALA A 39 9.14 9.06 14.65
N GLU A 40 10.04 8.31 14.01
CA GLU A 40 11.49 8.59 14.00
C GLU A 40 11.79 9.93 13.32
N GLU A 41 11.12 10.25 12.21
CA GLU A 41 11.22 11.56 11.55
C GLU A 41 10.86 12.70 12.51
N GLU A 42 9.74 12.59 13.23
CA GLU A 42 9.29 13.64 14.16
C GLU A 42 10.20 13.78 15.39
N LEU A 43 10.75 12.66 15.90
CA LEU A 43 11.74 12.70 16.97
C LEU A 43 13.02 13.40 16.53
N LEU A 44 13.50 13.11 15.32
CA LEU A 44 14.72 13.72 14.79
C LEU A 44 14.56 15.22 14.58
N LYS A 45 13.39 15.67 14.11
CA LYS A 45 13.06 17.10 14.00
C LYS A 45 13.01 17.81 15.35
N ALA A 46 12.62 17.12 16.41
CA ALA A 46 12.54 17.68 17.76
C ALA A 46 13.92 17.81 18.43
N ASP A 47 14.89 17.00 18.00
CA ASP A 47 16.25 17.01 18.55
C ASP A 47 17.15 18.02 17.84
N CYS A 48 17.06 19.29 18.24
CA CYS A 48 17.81 20.40 17.61
C CYS A 48 19.29 20.52 18.04
N LYS A 49 19.88 19.52 18.72
CA LYS A 49 21.15 19.72 19.47
C LYS A 49 22.33 18.81 19.07
N GLY A 50 22.18 17.92 18.09
CA GLY A 50 23.22 16.97 17.67
C GLY A 50 23.61 17.08 16.19
N ASP A 51 24.73 16.46 15.83
CA ASP A 51 25.05 16.13 14.43
C ASP A 51 24.16 14.97 13.99
N THR A 52 22.97 15.30 13.47
CA THR A 52 21.91 14.35 13.12
C THR A 52 21.98 13.89 11.66
N GLN A 53 22.99 14.29 10.90
CA GLN A 53 23.03 14.08 9.45
C GLN A 53 23.01 12.60 9.06
N GLU A 54 23.72 11.73 9.79
CA GLU A 54 23.69 10.28 9.54
C GLU A 54 22.30 9.69 9.80
N ALA A 55 21.65 10.10 10.89
CA ALA A 55 20.29 9.67 11.22
C ALA A 55 19.25 10.17 10.20
N GLU A 56 19.42 11.39 9.67
CA GLU A 56 18.56 11.92 8.61
C GLU A 56 18.65 11.07 7.33
N LEU A 57 19.86 10.69 6.93
CA LEU A 57 20.08 9.83 5.76
C LEU A 57 19.45 8.44 5.94
N LEU A 58 19.57 7.85 7.13
CA LEU A 58 18.95 6.56 7.43
C LEU A 58 17.41 6.62 7.36
N ILE A 59 16.80 7.70 7.88
CA ILE A 59 15.35 7.89 7.78
C ILE A 59 14.91 8.04 6.32
N LEU A 60 15.68 8.77 5.50
CA LEU A 60 15.37 8.93 4.07
C LEU A 60 15.44 7.59 3.32
N ASP A 61 16.43 6.73 3.60
CA ASP A 61 16.50 5.38 3.01
C ASP A 61 15.30 4.52 3.42
N GLU A 62 14.89 4.59 4.69
CA GLU A 62 13.69 3.88 5.17
C GLU A 62 12.41 4.35 4.47
N PHE A 63 12.26 5.66 4.19
CA PHE A 63 11.16 6.20 3.38
C PHE A 63 11.24 5.73 1.93
N ALA A 64 12.42 5.69 1.31
CA ALA A 64 12.60 5.20 -0.05
C ALA A 64 12.18 3.72 -0.18
N VAL A 65 12.60 2.88 0.77
CA VAL A 65 12.17 1.48 0.85
C VAL A 65 10.66 1.38 1.04
N LEU A 66 10.08 2.19 1.92
CA LEU A 66 8.64 2.20 2.17
C LEU A 66 7.84 2.58 0.91
N CYS A 67 8.26 3.62 0.19
CA CYS A 67 7.67 4.02 -1.09
C CYS A 67 7.70 2.87 -2.09
N ARG A 68 8.88 2.26 -2.32
CA ARG A 68 9.03 1.13 -3.24
C ARG A 68 8.07 -0.02 -2.89
N ASP A 69 8.04 -0.41 -1.62
CA ASP A 69 7.23 -1.55 -1.18
C ASP A 69 5.72 -1.26 -1.33
N LEU A 70 5.28 -0.02 -1.06
CA LEU A 70 3.90 0.40 -1.29
C LEU A 70 3.53 0.44 -2.77
N TYR A 71 4.41 0.96 -3.63
CA TYR A 71 4.19 0.98 -5.09
C TYR A 71 4.20 -0.42 -5.71
N ALA A 72 4.90 -1.39 -5.10
CA ALA A 72 4.79 -2.79 -5.49
C ALA A 72 3.49 -3.44 -4.99
N PHE A 73 3.06 -3.13 -3.77
CA PHE A 73 1.91 -3.78 -3.12
C PHE A 73 0.56 -3.24 -3.57
N TYR A 74 0.41 -1.92 -3.69
CA TYR A 74 -0.86 -1.26 -3.97
C TYR A 74 -1.50 -1.65 -5.31
N PRO A 75 -0.77 -1.83 -6.43
CA PRO A 75 -1.40 -2.31 -7.67
C PRO A 75 -2.09 -3.68 -7.50
N MET A 76 -1.47 -4.60 -6.76
CA MET A 76 -2.07 -5.91 -6.46
C MET A 76 -3.27 -5.78 -5.52
N LEU A 77 -3.16 -4.92 -4.51
CA LEU A 77 -4.23 -4.64 -3.56
C LEU A 77 -5.45 -4.00 -4.24
N ILE A 78 -5.25 -2.99 -5.09
CA ILE A 78 -6.31 -2.32 -5.85
C ILE A 78 -7.07 -3.34 -6.70
N ARG A 79 -6.34 -4.18 -7.46
CA ARG A 79 -6.95 -5.22 -8.28
C ARG A 79 -7.76 -6.22 -7.44
N TYR A 80 -7.25 -6.58 -6.26
CA TYR A 80 -7.94 -7.47 -5.34
C TYR A 80 -9.23 -6.85 -4.79
N VAL A 81 -9.17 -5.58 -4.37
CA VAL A 81 -10.32 -4.81 -3.87
C VAL A 81 -11.39 -4.68 -4.96
N ASP A 82 -11.00 -4.31 -6.19
CA ASP A 82 -11.93 -4.18 -7.32
C ASP A 82 -12.69 -5.48 -7.61
N ASN A 83 -11.99 -6.62 -7.55
CA ASN A 83 -12.60 -7.94 -7.75
C ASN A 83 -13.60 -8.33 -6.66
N ASN A 84 -13.44 -7.82 -5.43
CA ASN A 84 -14.29 -8.15 -4.28
C ASN A 84 -15.33 -7.06 -3.95
N ARG A 85 -15.23 -5.88 -4.58
CA ARG A 85 -16.04 -4.69 -4.30
C ARG A 85 -17.54 -4.97 -4.30
N SER A 86 -18.04 -5.64 -5.33
CA SER A 86 -19.48 -5.92 -5.46
C SER A 86 -20.01 -6.85 -4.36
N ARG A 87 -19.17 -7.75 -3.85
CA ARG A 87 -19.51 -8.64 -2.73
C ARG A 87 -19.51 -7.85 -1.42
N TRP A 88 -18.47 -7.10 -1.13
CA TRP A 88 -18.35 -6.33 0.12
C TRP A 88 -19.41 -5.23 0.26
N LEU A 89 -19.89 -4.68 -0.86
CA LEU A 89 -21.01 -3.72 -0.84
C LEU A 89 -22.36 -4.38 -0.51
N LYS A 90 -22.52 -5.68 -0.78
CA LYS A 90 -23.75 -6.43 -0.47
C LYS A 90 -23.69 -7.08 0.91
N GLU A 91 -22.53 -7.63 1.25
CA GLU A 91 -22.26 -8.36 2.47
C GLU A 91 -21.01 -7.76 3.11
N PRO A 92 -21.18 -6.85 4.09
CA PRO A 92 -20.07 -6.24 4.80
C PRO A 92 -19.19 -7.29 5.46
N ASP A 93 -17.88 -7.14 5.31
CA ASP A 93 -16.88 -8.09 5.78
C ASP A 93 -15.90 -7.38 6.72
N SER A 94 -15.72 -7.89 7.94
CA SER A 94 -14.90 -7.24 8.97
C SER A 94 -13.45 -7.09 8.56
N ASP A 95 -12.93 -8.07 7.82
CA ASP A 95 -11.55 -8.08 7.34
C ASP A 95 -11.33 -7.01 6.26
N SER A 96 -12.32 -6.81 5.39
CA SER A 96 -12.31 -5.71 4.42
C SER A 96 -12.33 -4.33 5.10
N ASN A 97 -13.08 -4.18 6.21
CA ASN A 97 -13.09 -2.92 6.97
C ASN A 97 -11.72 -2.63 7.59
N GLU A 98 -11.08 -3.64 8.18
CA GLU A 98 -9.73 -3.49 8.74
C GLU A 98 -8.69 -3.17 7.66
N LEU A 99 -8.80 -3.79 6.48
CA LEU A 99 -7.99 -3.47 5.31
C LEU A 99 -8.09 -1.98 4.95
N PHE A 100 -9.31 -1.47 4.78
CA PHE A 100 -9.52 -0.06 4.41
C PHE A 100 -9.03 0.90 5.51
N LYS A 101 -9.24 0.55 6.77
CA LYS A 101 -8.74 1.33 7.91
C LYS A 101 -7.22 1.45 7.88
N MET A 102 -6.49 0.34 7.70
CA MET A 102 -5.03 0.35 7.60
C MET A 102 -4.53 1.16 6.40
N VAL A 103 -5.16 1.01 5.22
CA VAL A 103 -4.82 1.83 4.05
C VAL A 103 -5.01 3.32 4.34
N ALA A 104 -6.13 3.69 4.96
CA ALA A 104 -6.41 5.08 5.32
C ALA A 104 -5.39 5.64 6.32
N GLU A 105 -4.99 4.86 7.32
CA GLU A 105 -3.96 5.26 8.29
C GLU A 105 -2.61 5.52 7.62
N ILE A 106 -2.15 4.62 6.72
CA ILE A 106 -0.92 4.84 5.94
C ILE A 106 -1.05 6.10 5.09
N PHE A 107 -2.19 6.29 4.41
CA PHE A 107 -2.43 7.45 3.55
C PHE A 107 -2.39 8.76 4.33
N ILE A 108 -2.99 8.82 5.52
CA ILE A 108 -2.96 10.01 6.38
C ILE A 108 -1.52 10.34 6.79
N LEU A 109 -0.74 9.34 7.19
CA LEU A 109 0.67 9.53 7.57
C LEU A 109 1.52 10.00 6.40
N TRP A 110 1.31 9.41 5.23
CA TRP A 110 1.93 9.84 3.98
C TRP A 110 1.64 11.31 3.69
N CYS A 111 0.37 11.73 3.70
CA CYS A 111 0.01 13.13 3.42
C CYS A 111 0.66 14.12 4.40
N LYS A 112 0.85 13.71 5.66
CA LYS A 112 1.44 14.54 6.72
C LYS A 112 2.96 14.65 6.62
N SER A 113 3.66 13.56 6.33
CA SER A 113 5.13 13.55 6.25
C SER A 113 5.64 14.26 4.99
N HIS A 114 6.59 15.19 5.15
CA HIS A 114 7.23 15.85 4.03
C HIS A 114 8.21 14.91 3.32
N ASN A 115 9.02 14.18 4.09
CA ASN A 115 9.97 13.22 3.55
C ASN A 115 9.28 12.12 2.75
N PHE A 116 8.14 11.63 3.23
CA PHE A 116 7.39 10.61 2.51
C PHE A 116 6.90 11.10 1.13
N LYS A 117 6.29 12.30 1.06
CA LYS A 117 5.87 12.89 -0.23
C LYS A 117 7.06 13.17 -1.16
N ARG A 118 8.20 13.58 -0.60
CA ARG A 118 9.42 13.79 -1.38
C ARG A 118 9.92 12.47 -1.96
N GLU A 119 10.00 11.41 -1.17
CA GLU A 119 10.47 10.11 -1.64
C GLU A 119 9.50 9.45 -2.61
N GLU A 120 8.19 9.66 -2.49
CA GLU A 120 7.25 9.29 -3.54
C GLU A 120 7.60 10.00 -4.85
N GLN A 121 7.72 11.33 -4.83
CA GLN A 121 8.01 12.10 -6.03
C GLN A 121 9.33 11.64 -6.67
N ASN A 122 10.36 11.37 -5.87
CA ASN A 122 11.61 10.78 -6.32
C ASN A 122 11.37 9.43 -7.00
N PHE A 123 10.64 8.54 -6.35
CA PHE A 123 10.35 7.20 -6.86
C PHE A 123 9.58 7.25 -8.19
N VAL A 124 8.56 8.10 -8.29
CA VAL A 124 7.74 8.29 -9.50
C VAL A 124 8.59 8.81 -10.66
N VAL A 125 9.47 9.78 -10.41
CA VAL A 125 10.35 10.35 -11.45
C VAL A 125 11.39 9.35 -11.90
N GLN A 126 12.06 8.67 -10.96
CA GLN A 126 13.11 7.70 -11.27
C GLN A 126 12.60 6.50 -12.05
N ASN A 127 11.36 6.09 -11.80
CA ASN A 127 10.74 4.93 -12.46
C ASN A 127 9.80 5.35 -13.62
N GLU A 128 9.78 6.63 -14.00
CA GLU A 128 8.94 7.17 -15.07
C GLU A 128 7.46 6.79 -14.95
N ILE A 129 6.95 6.74 -13.71
CA ILE A 129 5.58 6.29 -13.44
C ILE A 129 4.58 7.37 -13.87
N ASN A 130 3.68 7.01 -14.79
CA ASN A 130 2.57 7.86 -15.17
C ASN A 130 1.35 7.60 -14.27
N ASN A 131 1.21 8.35 -13.18
CA ASN A 131 0.06 8.25 -12.26
C ASN A 131 -1.29 8.50 -12.96
N LEU A 132 -1.32 9.27 -14.05
CA LEU A 132 -2.55 9.53 -14.81
C LEU A 132 -2.97 8.32 -15.67
N SER A 133 -2.04 7.44 -16.05
CA SER A 133 -2.35 6.23 -16.82
C SER A 133 -3.28 5.27 -16.08
N PHE A 134 -3.26 5.29 -14.74
CA PHE A 134 -4.20 4.54 -13.90
C PHE A 134 -5.63 5.10 -13.96
N LEU A 135 -5.81 6.40 -14.21
CA LEU A 135 -7.12 7.06 -14.29
C LEU A 135 -7.73 6.96 -15.70
N THR A 136 -6.89 6.94 -16.74
CA THR A 136 -7.36 6.94 -18.13
C THR A 136 -7.71 5.57 -18.66
N GLY A 137 -7.50 4.50 -17.88
CA GLY A 137 -7.98 3.16 -18.20
C GLY A 137 -7.65 2.77 -19.63
N ASP A 138 -6.35 2.74 -19.98
CA ASP A 138 -5.90 2.19 -21.26
C ASP A 138 -6.25 0.69 -21.30
N ASN A 139 -7.51 0.43 -21.65
CA ASN A 139 -8.09 -0.84 -22.04
C ASN A 139 -7.56 -1.20 -23.43
N LYS A 140 -6.23 -1.30 -23.58
CA LYS A 140 -5.66 -2.06 -24.70
C LYS A 140 -5.56 -3.51 -24.27
N THR A 141 -6.72 -4.16 -24.28
CA THR A 141 -6.83 -5.60 -24.44
C THR A 141 -6.03 -6.00 -25.68
N LYS A 142 -4.99 -6.82 -25.48
CA LYS A 142 -4.49 -7.75 -26.49
C LYS A 142 -4.91 -9.15 -26.09
#